data_AF-A0A350Y0M3-F1
#
_entry.id   AF-A0A350Y0M3-F1
#
_cell.length_a   1.000
_cell.length_b   1.000
_cell.length_c   1.000
_cell.angle_alpha   90.00
_cell.angle_beta   90.00
_cell.angle_gamma   90.00
#
_symmetry.space_group_name_H-M   'P 1'
#
loop_
_entity.id
_entity.type
_entity.pdbx_description
1 polymer ?
#
loop_
_entity_poly.entity_id
_entity_poly.type
_entity_poly.pdbx_seq_one_letter_code
_entity_poly.pdbx_strand_id
1 'polypeptide(L)'
;MTKYYILSINPNAQYEWEQYILRDPITAERPDFASLIAQAVGDETGSYLVAVNIEVKVLEQAPTPQTQKVPVDVAGVTLNPQRSEWVA
;
A
#
# COMPACT_ATOMS: atom_id res chain seq x y z
N MET A 1 11.03 12.99 19.55
CA MET A 1 10.40 13.83 18.50
C MET A 1 9.27 13.01 17.89
N THR A 2 8.07 13.55 17.76
CA THR A 2 6.94 12.83 17.15
C THR A 2 7.02 12.97 15.63
N LYS A 3 7.04 11.84 14.90
CA LYS A 3 6.95 11.79 13.44
C LYS A 3 5.55 11.34 13.06
N TYR A 4 4.99 11.96 12.02
CA TYR A 4 3.66 11.64 11.52
C TYR A 4 3.78 10.93 10.18
N TYR A 5 2.93 9.93 9.97
CA TYR A 5 2.90 9.14 8.75
C TYR A 5 1.46 8.89 8.31
N ILE A 6 1.27 8.76 7.01
CA ILE A 6 0.03 8.27 6.42
C ILE A 6 0.15 6.76 6.29
N LEU A 7 -0.74 6.02 6.96
CA LEU A 7 -0.88 4.57 6.78
C LEU A 7 -1.95 4.29 5.73
N SER A 8 -1.53 3.66 4.64
CA SER A 8 -2.44 3.12 3.61
C SER A 8 -2.56 1.61 3.78
N ILE A 9 -3.78 1.10 3.85
CA ILE A 9 -4.07 -0.32 3.99
C ILE A 9 -4.81 -0.81 2.74
N ASN A 10 -4.24 -1.80 2.04
CA ASN A 10 -4.88 -2.46 0.91
C ASN A 10 -4.97 -3.98 1.16
N PRO A 11 -6.12 -4.50 1.62
CA PRO A 11 -6.28 -5.92 1.92
C PRO A 11 -6.23 -6.81 0.67
N ASN A 12 -6.37 -6.24 -0.54
CA ASN A 12 -6.35 -6.98 -1.79
C ASN A 12 -4.96 -6.94 -2.47
N ALA A 13 -3.93 -6.42 -1.79
CA ALA A 13 -2.59 -6.37 -2.37
C ALA A 13 -2.03 -7.78 -2.59
N GLN A 14 -1.26 -7.95 -3.67
CA GLN A 14 -0.68 -9.23 -4.06
C GLN A 14 0.40 -9.69 -3.07
N TYR A 15 1.15 -8.74 -2.50
CA TYR A 15 2.22 -9.01 -1.57
C TYR A 15 1.98 -8.34 -0.21
N GLU A 16 2.40 -8.99 0.87
CA GLU A 16 2.23 -8.49 2.24
C GLU A 16 2.88 -7.12 2.46
N TRP A 17 4.05 -6.88 1.84
CA TRP A 17 4.77 -5.59 1.93
C TRP A 17 4.06 -4.43 1.19
N GLU A 18 3.00 -4.73 0.44
CA GLU A 18 2.12 -3.74 -0.19
C GLU A 18 0.78 -3.58 0.52
N GLN A 19 0.44 -4.48 1.46
CA GLN A 19 -0.80 -4.40 2.22
C GLN A 19 -0.81 -3.23 3.20
N TYR A 20 0.34 -2.91 3.79
CA TYR A 20 0.51 -1.82 4.76
C TYR A 20 1.65 -0.91 4.33
N ILE A 21 1.31 0.31 3.89
CA ILE A 21 2.30 1.27 3.39
C ILE A 21 2.27 2.51 4.27
N LEU A 22 3.39 2.80 4.94
CA LEU A 22 3.63 4.07 5.62
C LEU A 22 4.31 5.04 4.67
N ARG A 23 3.85 6.30 4.66
CA ARG A 23 4.44 7.38 3.87
C ARG A 23 4.56 8.67 4.67
N ASP A 24 5.59 9.46 4.39
CA ASP A 24 5.69 10.82 4.86
C ASP A 24 4.51 11.66 4.31
N PRO A 25 3.81 12.44 5.14
CA PRO A 25 2.63 13.18 4.70
C PRO A 25 2.97 14.32 3.72
N ILE A 26 4.23 14.75 3.66
CA ILE A 26 4.70 15.86 2.81
C ILE A 26 5.40 15.30 1.56
N THR A 27 6.39 14.40 1.73
CA THR A 27 7.18 13.90 0.60
C THR A 27 6.57 12.67 -0.08
N ALA A 28 5.58 12.02 0.54
CA ALA A 28 4.99 10.75 0.12
C ALA A 28 5.98 9.57 0.03
N GLU A 29 7.21 9.75 0.50
CA GLU A 29 8.24 8.72 0.52
C GLU A 29 8.03 7.74 1.67
N ARG A 30 8.57 6.53 1.53
CA ARG A 30 8.57 5.56 2.63
C ARG A 30 9.57 6.01 3.70
N PRO A 31 9.21 5.93 4.99
CA PRO A 31 10.15 6.23 6.06
C PRO A 31 11.33 5.27 6.06
N ASP A 32 12.53 5.83 6.20
CA ASP A 32 13.74 5.05 6.41
C ASP A 32 13.97 4.82 7.91
N PHE A 33 13.34 3.77 8.44
CA PHE A 33 13.51 3.39 9.84
C PHE A 33 14.94 2.95 10.16
N ALA A 34 15.67 2.39 9.20
CA ALA A 34 17.04 1.94 9.44
C ALA A 34 17.95 3.12 9.76
N SER A 35 17.87 4.19 8.97
CA SER A 35 18.61 5.43 9.24
C SER A 35 18.20 6.10 10.55
N LEU A 36 16.91 6.05 10.92
CA LEU A 36 16.44 6.59 12.20
C LEU A 36 17.01 5.81 13.40
N ILE A 37 17.08 4.49 13.30
CA ILE A 37 17.66 3.64 14.34
C ILE A 37 19.18 3.83 14.40
N ALA A 38 19.85 3.87 13.25
CA ALA A 38 21.29 4.12 13.14
C ALA A 38 21.68 5.45 13.79
N GLN A 39 20.93 6.52 13.51
CA GLN A 39 21.13 7.82 14.15
C GLN A 39 20.93 7.76 15.67
N ALA A 40 19.98 6.97 16.16
CA ALA A 40 19.74 6.83 17.60
C ALA A 40 20.87 6.11 18.33
N VAL A 41 21.60 5.21 17.66
CA VAL A 41 22.78 4.52 18.21
C VAL A 41 24.10 5.24 17.91
N GLY A 42 24.05 6.43 17.31
CA GLY A 42 25.24 7.25 17.04
C GLY A 42 25.99 6.90 15.75
N ASP A 43 25.41 6.10 14.86
CA ASP A 43 26.00 5.65 13.58
C ASP A 43 27.36 4.92 13.74
N GLU A 44 27.65 4.44 14.95
CA GLU A 44 28.88 3.72 15.24
C GLU A 44 28.81 2.27 14.74
N THR A 45 29.95 1.74 14.29
CA THR A 45 30.03 0.35 13.82
C THR A 45 30.00 -0.61 15.00
N GLY A 46 29.07 -1.56 14.99
CA GLY A 46 28.97 -2.57 16.04
C GLY A 46 27.68 -3.36 15.98
N SER A 47 27.50 -4.23 16.97
CA SER A 47 26.24 -4.93 17.21
C SER A 47 25.60 -4.37 18.48
N TYR A 48 24.33 -3.97 18.37
CA TYR A 48 23.59 -3.33 19.44
C TYR A 48 22.35 -4.17 19.78
N LEU A 49 22.10 -4.39 21.06
CA LEU A 49 20.77 -4.77 21.52
C LEU A 49 19.96 -3.49 21.71
N VAL A 50 18.96 -3.28 20.87
CA VAL A 50 18.11 -2.10 20.90
C VAL A 50 16.69 -2.45 21.32
N ALA A 51 16.10 -1.60 22.17
CA ALA A 51 14.67 -1.66 22.46
C ALA A 51 13.94 -0.67 21.55
N VAL A 52 13.00 -1.16 20.73
CA VAL A 52 12.20 -0.34 19.83
C VAL A 52 10.75 -0.36 20.28
N ASN A 53 10.20 0.81 20.57
CA ASN A 53 8.79 0.97 20.94
C ASN A 53 8.05 1.77 19.86
N ILE A 54 7.03 1.16 19.26
CA ILE A 54 6.18 1.80 18.24
C ILE A 54 4.80 2.01 18.85
N GLU A 55 4.40 3.27 19.04
CA GLU A 55 3.05 3.64 19.44
C GLU A 55 2.31 4.24 18.25
N VAL A 56 1.14 3.70 17.91
CA VAL A 56 0.31 4.19 16.81
C VAL A 56 -0.93 4.87 17.37
N LYS A 57 -1.07 6.17 17.09
CA LYS A 57 -2.26 6.95 17.40
C LYS A 57 -2.95 7.35 16.11
N VAL A 58 -4.17 6.85 15.89
CA VAL A 58 -4.99 7.27 14.74
C VAL A 58 -5.45 8.70 14.98
N LEU A 59 -5.05 9.60 14.09
CA LEU A 59 -5.43 11.01 14.14
C LEU A 59 -6.68 11.29 13.30
N GLU A 60 -6.75 10.69 12.13
CA GLU A 60 -7.86 10.80 11.20
C GLU A 60 -7.98 9.49 10.40
N GLN A 61 -9.21 9.13 10.05
CA GLN A 61 -9.51 8.00 9.17
C GLN A 61 -10.33 8.53 7.98
N ALA A 62 -9.69 8.61 6.81
CA ALA A 62 -10.39 9.00 5.59
C ALA A 62 -11.37 7.89 5.15
N PRO A 63 -12.54 8.25 4.61
CA PRO A 63 -13.44 7.27 4.02
C PRO A 63 -12.75 6.57 2.85
N THR A 64 -12.81 5.24 2.80
CA THR A 64 -12.35 4.48 1.64
C THR A 64 -13.15 4.93 0.42
N PRO A 65 -12.50 5.36 -0.68
CA PRO A 65 -13.20 5.59 -1.93
C PRO A 65 -13.83 4.26 -2.34
N GLN A 66 -15.15 4.18 -2.19
CA GLN A 66 -15.91 3.06 -2.71
C GLN A 66 -15.77 3.19 -4.22
N THR A 67 -14.98 2.31 -4.85
CA THR A 67 -15.06 2.14 -6.30
C THR A 67 -16.49 1.70 -6.56
N GLN A 68 -17.34 2.65 -6.94
CA GLN A 68 -18.67 2.35 -7.43
C GLN A 68 -18.43 1.55 -8.70
N LYS A 69 -18.42 0.23 -8.57
CA LYS A 69 -18.45 -0.69 -9.70
C LYS A 69 -19.78 -0.41 -10.37
N VAL A 70 -19.78 0.49 -11.34
CA VAL A 70 -20.91 0.69 -12.23
C VAL A 70 -21.11 -0.67 -12.89
N PRO A 71 -22.23 -1.37 -12.65
CA PRO A 71 -22.50 -2.61 -13.36
C PRO A 71 -22.63 -2.24 -14.84
N VAL A 72 -21.64 -2.64 -15.63
CA VAL A 72 -21.77 -2.60 -17.09
C VAL A 72 -22.77 -3.69 -17.42
N ASP A 73 -23.98 -3.30 -17.80
CA ASP A 73 -24.99 -4.21 -18.31
C ASP A 73 -24.46 -4.79 -19.63
N VAL A 74 -24.07 -6.07 -19.60
CA VAL A 74 -23.57 -6.80 -20.77
C VAL A 74 -24.74 -7.40 -21.58
N ALA A 75 -26.00 -7.08 -21.25
CA ALA A 75 -27.18 -7.62 -21.92
C ALA A 75 -27.51 -6.88 -23.23
N GLY A 76 -26.49 -6.69 -24.07
CA GLY A 76 -26.64 -6.07 -25.39
C GLY A 76 -25.63 -6.51 -26.45
N VAL A 77 -24.65 -7.35 -26.11
CA VAL A 77 -23.79 -7.97 -27.13
C VAL A 77 -24.36 -9.35 -27.47
N THR A 78 -25.21 -9.39 -28.49
CA THR A 78 -25.46 -10.61 -29.24
C THR A 78 -24.12 -11.11 -29.78
N LEU A 79 -23.54 -12.09 -29.08
CA LEU A 79 -22.50 -12.94 -29.63
C LEU A 79 -23.13 -13.65 -30.83
N ASN A 80 -22.88 -13.16 -32.04
CA ASN A 80 -23.19 -13.90 -33.26
C ASN A 80 -22.15 -15.02 -33.37
N PRO A 81 -22.48 -16.30 -33.07
CA PRO A 81 -21.52 -17.37 -33.17
C PRO A 81 -21.62 -17.94 -34.58
N GLN A 82 -21.15 -17.19 -35.59
CA GLN A 82 -21.05 -17.75 -36.93
C GLN A 82 -19.71 -18.46 -37.09
N ARG A 83 -19.80 -19.75 -36.80
CA ARG A 83 -18.83 -20.80 -37.04
C ARG A 83 -18.67 -21.06 -38.55
N SER A 84 -17.43 -21.39 -38.92
CA SER A 84 -16.98 -21.94 -40.22
C SER A 84 -16.80 -20.88 -41.30
N GLU A 85 -15.72 -20.84 -42.08
CA GLU A 85 -15.05 -21.99 -42.73
C GLU A 85 -13.57 -21.68 -42.97
N TRP A 86 -12.72 -22.68 -42.72
CA TRP A 86 -11.35 -22.75 -43.22
C TRP A 86 -11.40 -23.06 -44.73
N VAL A 87 -10.67 -22.33 -45.57
CA VAL A 87 -10.07 -22.87 -46.80
C VAL A 87 -8.73 -22.20 -47.10
N ALA A 88 -7.82 -23.05 -47.58
CA ALA A 88 -6.38 -22.92 -47.83
C ALA A 88 -5.85 -21.63 -48.45
#